data_AF-K9KAQ2-F1
#
_entry.id   AF-K9KAQ2-F1
#
_cell.length_a   1.000
_cell.length_b   1.000
_cell.length_c   1.000
_cell.angle_alpha   90.00
_cell.angle_beta   90.00
_cell.angle_gamma   90.00
#
_symmetry.space_group_name_H-M   'P 1'
#
loop_
_entity.id
_entity.type
_entity.pdbx_description
1 polymer ?
#
loop_
_entity_poly.entity_id
_entity_poly.type
_entity_poly.pdbx_seq_one_letter_code
_entity_poly.pdbx_strand_id
1 'polypeptide(L)' 'DDEESDEEAVKKTNKCVLVWEGTAKDRSFGEMKFKQCPTENMAREHFKKHGAEHYWDLALSESVLESTD' A
#
# COMPACT_ATOMS: atom_id res chain seq x y z
N ASP A 1 14.31 19.67 -25.98
CA ASP A 1 15.29 18.81 -25.29
C ASP A 1 15.19 19.16 -23.81
N ASP A 2 14.08 18.78 -23.16
CA ASP A 2 13.81 19.03 -21.71
C ASP A 2 12.46 18.40 -21.28
N GLU A 3 12.14 17.18 -21.72
CA GLU A 3 10.91 16.48 -21.29
C GLU A 3 11.16 15.01 -20.85
N GLU A 4 12.41 14.61 -20.61
CA GLU A 4 12.77 13.21 -20.23
C GLU A 4 13.14 13.05 -18.73
N SER A 5 13.09 14.12 -17.93
CA SER A 5 13.68 14.07 -16.58
C SER A 5 12.76 13.56 -15.47
N ASP A 6 11.44 13.54 -15.64
CA ASP A 6 10.51 13.25 -14.53
C ASP A 6 10.16 11.75 -14.41
N GLU A 7 9.94 11.06 -15.54
CA GLU A 7 9.58 9.63 -15.54
C GLU A 7 10.74 8.71 -15.10
N GLU A 8 11.97 9.09 -15.43
CA GLU A 8 13.19 8.36 -15.02
C GLU A 8 13.54 8.59 -13.54
N ALA A 9 13.12 9.71 -12.94
CA ALA A 9 13.27 9.98 -11.52
C ALA A 9 12.29 9.15 -10.67
N VAL A 10 11.03 9.02 -11.13
CA VAL A 10 9.99 8.21 -10.46
C VAL A 10 10.32 6.71 -10.49
N LYS A 11 10.94 6.20 -11.57
CA LYS A 11 11.41 4.80 -11.61
C LYS A 11 12.55 4.52 -10.64
N LYS A 12 13.39 5.51 -10.34
CA LYS A 12 14.54 5.36 -9.42
C LYS A 12 14.14 5.35 -7.94
N THR A 13 12.93 5.81 -7.60
CA THR A 13 12.40 5.83 -6.22
C THR A 13 11.36 4.74 -5.94
N ASN A 14 10.83 4.06 -6.97
CA ASN A 14 9.89 2.95 -6.78
C ASN A 14 10.61 1.73 -6.20
N LYS A 15 10.32 1.43 -4.92
CA LYS A 15 10.81 0.25 -4.23
C LYS A 15 9.65 -0.54 -3.64
N CYS A 16 9.78 -1.86 -3.66
CA CYS A 16 8.85 -2.78 -3.00
C CYS A 16 9.54 -3.33 -1.76
N VAL A 17 8.86 -3.23 -0.61
CA VAL A 17 9.38 -3.68 0.68
C VAL A 17 8.38 -4.63 1.33
N LEU A 18 8.91 -5.57 2.11
CA LEU A 18 8.09 -6.42 2.95
C LEU A 18 7.62 -5.61 4.16
N VAL A 19 6.34 -5.23 4.18
CA VAL A 19 5.73 -4.49 5.30
C VAL A 19 5.40 -5.43 6.47
N TRP A 20 4.94 -6.66 6.16
CA TRP A 20 4.53 -7.61 7.19
C TRP A 20 4.64 -9.06 6.71
N GLU A 21 5.08 -9.93 7.62
CA GLU A 21 5.07 -11.39 7.46
C GLU A 21 4.60 -12.04 8.77
N GLY A 22 3.69 -13.01 8.68
CA GLY A 22 3.18 -13.71 9.85
C GLY A 22 2.04 -14.68 9.52
N THR A 23 1.42 -15.21 10.58
CA THR A 23 0.31 -16.16 10.48
C THR A 23 -1.01 -15.55 10.95
N ALA A 24 -2.08 -15.77 10.19
CA ALA A 24 -3.44 -15.43 10.57
C ALA A 24 -4.27 -16.70 10.81
N LYS A 25 -5.30 -16.61 11.65
CA LYS A 25 -6.16 -17.76 12.01
C LYS A 25 -6.94 -18.29 10.80
N ASP A 26 -7.52 -17.38 10.03
CA ASP A 26 -8.38 -17.67 8.88
C ASP A 26 -8.00 -16.74 7.71
N ARG A 27 -8.29 -17.15 6.48
CA ARG A 27 -7.98 -16.38 5.27
C ARG A 27 -9.00 -15.24 5.08
N SER A 28 -8.55 -13.98 5.24
CA SER A 28 -9.42 -12.80 5.13
C SER A 28 -9.93 -12.49 3.71
N PHE A 29 -9.13 -12.79 2.67
CA PHE A 29 -9.47 -12.48 1.28
C PHE A 29 -9.69 -13.76 0.46
N GLY A 30 -10.73 -13.77 -0.37
CA GLY A 30 -10.98 -14.84 -1.33
C GLY A 30 -9.97 -14.82 -2.48
N GLU A 31 -10.40 -14.36 -3.65
CA GLU A 31 -9.55 -14.21 -4.83
C GLU A 31 -8.74 -12.91 -4.79
N MET A 32 -7.56 -12.90 -5.42
CA MET A 32 -6.78 -11.68 -5.60
C MET A 32 -7.48 -10.78 -6.62
N LYS A 33 -7.94 -9.60 -6.17
CA LYS A 33 -8.61 -8.60 -7.01
C LYS A 33 -7.97 -7.25 -6.79
N PHE A 34 -7.69 -6.55 -7.89
CA PHE A 34 -7.20 -5.18 -7.84
C PHE A 34 -8.38 -4.22 -7.61
N LYS A 35 -8.24 -3.35 -6.60
CA LYS A 35 -9.23 -2.32 -6.30
C LYS A 35 -8.52 -0.98 -6.21
N GLN A 36 -8.89 -0.06 -7.09
CA GLN A 36 -8.45 1.33 -7.00
C GLN A 36 -9.39 2.09 -6.07
N CYS A 37 -8.83 2.70 -5.04
CA CYS A 37 -9.52 3.57 -4.10
C CYS A 37 -8.89 4.97 -4.20
N PRO A 38 -9.67 6.03 -4.52
CA PRO A 38 -9.12 7.37 -4.68
C PRO A 38 -8.58 8.01 -3.39
N THR A 39 -9.07 7.56 -2.23
CA THR A 39 -8.68 8.08 -0.92
C THR A 39 -8.30 6.94 0.02
N GLU A 40 -7.42 7.23 0.97
CA GLU A 40 -6.95 6.29 1.98
C GLU A 40 -8.11 5.75 2.82
N ASN A 41 -9.10 6.61 3.13
CA ASN A 41 -10.26 6.22 3.93
C ASN A 41 -11.11 5.15 3.21
N MET A 42 -11.29 5.25 1.89
CA MET A 42 -12.00 4.23 1.11
C MET A 42 -11.22 2.90 1.03
N ALA A 43 -9.90 2.97 0.93
CA ALA A 43 -9.04 1.78 0.98
C ALA A 43 -9.16 1.09 2.34
N ARG A 44 -9.04 1.86 3.43
CA ARG A 44 -9.22 1.35 4.80
C ARG A 44 -10.58 0.71 5.02
N GLU A 45 -11.66 1.33 4.57
CA GLU A 45 -13.01 0.74 4.66
C GLU A 45 -13.14 -0.58 3.90
N HIS A 46 -12.45 -0.72 2.75
CA HIS A 46 -12.44 -1.97 2.00
C HIS A 46 -11.73 -3.10 2.76
N PHE A 47 -10.57 -2.81 3.35
CA PHE A 47 -9.85 -3.76 4.20
C PHE A 47 -10.64 -4.10 5.48
N LYS A 48 -11.31 -3.11 6.07
CA LYS A 48 -12.16 -3.30 7.25
C LYS A 48 -13.33 -4.26 7.00
N LYS A 49 -13.93 -4.24 5.80
CA LYS A 49 -14.96 -5.22 5.41
C LYS A 49 -14.46 -6.67 5.43
N HIS A 50 -13.15 -6.88 5.35
CA HIS A 50 -12.48 -8.18 5.42
C HIS A 50 -11.76 -8.43 6.76
N GLY A 51 -11.92 -7.53 7.75
CA GLY A 51 -11.22 -7.60 9.03
C GLY A 51 -9.69 -7.49 8.90
N ALA A 52 -9.22 -6.81 7.86
CA ALA A 52 -7.82 -6.71 7.46
C ALA A 52 -7.29 -5.26 7.50
N GLU A 53 -8.00 -4.34 8.14
CA GLU A 53 -7.68 -2.90 8.18
C GLU A 53 -6.30 -2.61 8.78
N HIS A 54 -5.84 -3.45 9.69
CA HIS A 54 -4.56 -3.30 10.36
C HIS A 54 -3.36 -3.41 9.40
N TYR A 55 -3.47 -4.18 8.31
CA TYR A 55 -2.43 -4.25 7.29
C TYR A 55 -2.35 -2.95 6.47
N TRP A 56 -3.50 -2.32 6.21
CA TRP A 56 -3.53 -1.04 5.53
C TRP A 56 -2.95 0.07 6.40
N ASP A 57 -3.38 0.14 7.66
CA ASP A 57 -2.91 1.15 8.62
C ASP A 57 -1.38 1.04 8.82
N LEU A 58 -0.84 -0.19 8.92
CA LEU A 58 0.59 -0.44 9.03
C LEU A 58 1.36 0.00 7.78
N ALA A 59 0.94 -0.42 6.59
CA ALA A 59 1.61 -0.03 5.34
C ALA A 59 1.60 1.48 5.13
N LEU A 60 0.49 2.12 5.47
CA LEU A 60 0.37 3.57 5.38
C LEU A 60 1.28 4.28 6.38
N SER A 61 1.27 3.90 7.67
CA SER A 61 2.12 4.54 8.68
C SER A 61 3.60 4.40 8.35
N GLU A 62 4.06 3.23 7.91
CA GLU A 62 5.44 3.00 7.52
C GLU A 62 5.84 3.88 6.31
N SER A 63 4.95 3.99 5.30
CA SER A 63 5.21 4.84 4.13
C SER A 63 5.30 6.33 4.45
N VAL A 64 4.48 6.81 5.39
CA VAL A 64 4.50 8.21 5.83
C VAL A 64 5.76 8.51 6.64
N LEU A 65 6.14 7.61 7.56
CA LEU A 65 7.35 7.76 8.35
C LEU A 65 8.60 7.79 7.46
N GLU A 66 8.68 6.89 6.47
CA GLU A 66 9.78 6.88 5.50
C GLU A 66 9.85 8.16 4.66
N SER A 67 8.71 8.82 4.41
CA SER A 67 8.68 10.09 3.67
C SER A 67 9.14 11.29 4.52
N THR A 68 9.21 11.15 5.84
CA THR A 68 9.56 12.23 6.78
C THR A 68 10.99 12.16 7.33
N ASP A 69 11.69 11.04 7.14
CA ASP A 69 13.09 10.83 7.57
C ASP A 69 14.10 11.34 6.52
#